data_AF-A0A151X176-F1
#
_entry.id   AF-A0A151X176-F1
#
_cell.length_a   1.000
_cell.length_b   1.000
_cell.length_c   1.000
_cell.angle_alpha   90.00
_cell.angle_beta   90.00
_cell.angle_gamma   90.00
#
_symmetry.space_group_name_H-M   'P 1'
#
loop_
_entity.id
_entity.type
_entity.pdbx_description
1 polymer ?
#
loop_
_entity_poly.entity_id
_entity_poly.type
_entity_poly.pdbx_seq_one_letter_code
_entity_poly.pdbx_strand_id
1 'polypeptide(L)' 'MTSKNTTNETYPLIMCPLMKCRWDFEIDAVTGCQTCRDPCSGVVCPENETCVPIIVQCFVAPCLPMGFCEKITSSSII' A
#
# COMPACT_ATOMS: atom_id res chain seq x y z
N MET A 1 39.92 2.06 -1.83
CA MET A 1 39.26 1.06 -0.95
C MET A 1 38.18 1.80 -0.18
N THR A 2 36.94 1.67 -0.64
CA THR A 2 35.83 2.55 -0.29
C THR A 2 35.34 2.28 1.13
N SER A 3 35.12 3.38 1.85
CA SER A 3 34.74 3.50 3.26
C SER A 3 33.53 2.64 3.64
N LYS A 4 33.67 1.81 4.69
CA LYS A 4 32.54 1.29 5.46
C LYS A 4 32.10 2.38 6.44
N ASN A 5 31.16 3.24 6.02
CA ASN A 5 30.39 4.02 6.98
C ASN A 5 29.20 3.16 7.41
N THR A 6 29.36 2.46 8.53
CA THR A 6 28.26 1.79 9.23
C THR A 6 27.39 2.86 9.86
N THR A 7 26.56 3.52 9.06
CA THR A 7 25.48 4.35 9.56
C THR A 7 24.38 3.43 10.06
N ASN A 8 24.50 3.02 11.33
CA ASN A 8 23.37 2.62 12.15
C ASN A 8 22.54 3.89 12.41
N GLU A 9 21.89 4.39 11.34
CA GLU A 9 20.97 5.52 11.39
C GLU A 9 19.67 5.01 11.99
N THR A 10 19.67 4.91 13.32
CA THR A 10 18.43 5.03 14.09
C THR A 10 17.93 6.44 13.84
N TYR A 11 17.13 6.61 12.78
CA TYR A 11 16.50 7.88 12.44
C TYR A 11 15.76 8.40 13.67
N PRO A 12 15.92 9.68 14.03
CA PRO A 12 15.20 10.23 15.17
C PRO A 12 13.71 10.11 14.90
N LEU A 13 12.97 9.61 15.89
CA LEU A 13 11.52 9.72 15.91
C LEU A 13 11.17 11.19 15.59
N ILE A 14 10.17 11.41 14.73
CA ILE A 14 9.56 12.71 14.42
C ILE A 14 10.14 13.40 13.17
N MET A 15 9.93 12.82 11.98
CA MET A 15 9.52 13.58 10.77
C MET A 15 8.77 12.68 9.78
N CYS A 16 7.83 11.85 10.25
CA CYS A 16 6.98 11.12 9.31
C CYS A 16 6.07 12.14 8.59
N PRO A 17 5.99 12.12 7.25
CA PRO A 17 5.03 12.96 6.55
C PRO A 17 3.61 12.62 7.02
N LEU A 18 2.80 13.64 7.30
CA LEU A 18 1.39 13.48 7.63
C LEU A 18 0.64 12.97 6.38
N MET A 19 0.63 11.66 6.19
CA MET A 19 -0.07 10.99 5.10
C MET A 19 -1.50 10.64 5.52
N LYS A 20 -2.50 11.28 4.89
CA LYS A 20 -3.89 10.83 5.03
C LYS A 20 -4.12 9.67 4.07
N CYS A 21 -4.20 8.46 4.60
CA CYS A 21 -4.50 7.30 3.79
C CYS A 21 -5.98 7.26 3.43
N ARG A 22 -6.27 6.86 2.19
CA ARG A 22 -7.65 6.74 1.70
C ARG A 22 -8.41 5.61 2.39
N TRP A 23 -7.68 4.57 2.83
CA TRP A 23 -8.28 3.35 3.36
C TRP A 23 -7.64 2.93 4.68
N ASP A 24 -6.41 2.43 4.61
CA ASP A 24 -5.72 1.84 5.75
C ASP A 24 -4.24 2.24 5.75
N PHE A 25 -3.58 2.05 6.89
CA PHE A 25 -2.17 2.33 7.05
C PHE A 25 -1.48 1.18 7.75
N GLU A 26 -0.21 0.98 7.44
CA GLU A 26 0.68 0.09 8.17
C GLU A 26 1.87 0.88 8.69
N ILE A 27 2.51 0.41 9.76
CA ILE A 27 3.73 1.02 10.27
C ILE A 27 4.89 0.30 9.61
N ASP A 28 5.69 1.03 8.84
CA ASP A 28 6.89 0.49 8.23
C ASP A 28 7.90 0.13 9.31
N ALA A 29 8.35 -1.13 9.33
CA ALA A 29 9.21 -1.64 10.39
C ALA A 29 10.62 -1.05 10.36
N VAL A 30 11.05 -0.48 9.22
CA VAL A 30 12.38 0.10 9.03
C VAL A 30 12.42 1.55 9.51
N THR A 31 11.41 2.34 9.15
CA THR A 31 11.33 3.78 9.42
C THR A 31 10.47 4.11 10.63
N GLY A 32 9.59 3.20 11.08
CA GLY A 32 8.61 3.45 12.13
C GLY A 32 7.49 4.42 11.72
N CYS A 33 7.41 4.80 10.45
CA CYS A 33 6.41 5.73 9.93
C CYS A 33 5.16 5.02 9.41
N GLN A 34 4.02 5.72 9.45
CA GLN A 34 2.82 5.24 8.78
C GLN A 34 3.00 5.31 7.26
N THR A 35 2.73 4.20 6.59
CA THR A 35 2.62 4.13 5.13
C THR A 35 1.21 3.68 4.76
N CYS A 36 0.70 4.16 3.63
CA CYS A 36 -0.64 3.79 3.21
C CYS A 36 -0.62 2.39 2.63
N ARG A 37 -1.48 1.54 3.18
CA ARG A 37 -1.60 0.17 2.73
C ARG A 37 -2.37 0.17 1.42
N ASP A 38 -1.70 -0.27 0.35
CA ASP A 38 -2.33 -0.44 -0.94
C ASP A 38 -3.03 -1.81 -1.01
N PRO A 39 -4.35 -1.88 -1.29
CA PRO A 39 -5.10 -3.14 -1.35
C PRO A 39 -4.62 -4.09 -2.47
N CYS A 40 -3.93 -3.56 -3.47
CA CYS A 40 -3.38 -4.29 -4.59
C CYS A 40 -1.89 -4.66 -4.39
N SER A 41 -1.29 -4.24 -3.27
CA SER A 41 0.08 -4.61 -2.93
C SER A 41 0.21 -6.13 -2.79
N GLY A 42 1.00 -6.74 -3.66
CA GLY A 42 1.20 -8.19 -3.71
C GLY A 42 0.11 -8.99 -4.42
N VAL A 43 -0.88 -8.34 -5.03
CA VAL A 43 -1.89 -9.01 -5.86
C VAL A 43 -1.36 -9.22 -7.26
N VAL A 44 -1.28 -10.48 -7.70
CA VAL A 44 -0.90 -10.85 -9.07
C VAL A 44 -2.17 -11.27 -9.82
N CYS A 45 -2.65 -10.40 -10.70
CA CYS A 45 -3.79 -10.71 -11.57
C CYS A 45 -3.34 -11.49 -12.82
N PRO A 46 -4.21 -12.38 -13.34
CA PRO A 46 -3.95 -13.08 -14.60
C PRO A 46 -3.97 -12.12 -15.79
N GLU A 47 -3.58 -12.62 -16.97
CA GLU A 47 -3.54 -11.81 -18.18
C GLU A 47 -4.90 -11.16 -18.49
N ASN A 48 -4.84 -9.90 -18.93
CA ASN A 48 -6.00 -9.07 -19.28
C ASN A 48 -6.91 -8.70 -18.08
N GLU A 49 -6.40 -8.78 -16.86
CA GLU A 49 -7.00 -8.25 -15.63
C GLU A 49 -6.10 -7.21 -14.98
N THR A 50 -6.69 -6.30 -14.24
CA THR A 50 -5.99 -5.29 -13.44
C THR A 50 -6.54 -5.30 -12.02
N CYS A 51 -5.67 -5.08 -11.04
CA CYS A 51 -6.12 -5.01 -9.66
C CYS A 51 -6.77 -3.66 -9.39
N VAL A 52 -8.00 -3.69 -8.89
CA VAL A 52 -8.75 -2.51 -8.44
C VAL A 52 -9.12 -2.66 -6.97
N PRO A 53 -9.03 -1.58 -6.18
CA PRO A 53 -9.46 -1.59 -4.78
C PRO A 53 -10.99 -1.53 -4.71
N ILE A 54 -11.62 -2.57 -4.17
CA ILE A 54 -13.07 -2.62 -3.95
C ILE A 54 -13.41 -2.62 -2.47
N ILE A 55 -14.48 -1.91 -2.10
CA ILE A 55 -15.06 -1.98 -0.75
C ILE A 55 -16.06 -3.13 -0.74
N VAL A 56 -15.76 -4.18 0.01
CA VAL A 56 -16.68 -5.29 0.20
C VAL A 56 -17.58 -5.09 1.40
N GLN A 57 -18.68 -5.83 1.44
CA GLN A 57 -19.44 -6.00 2.66
C GLN A 57 -18.68 -6.93 3.61
N CYS A 58 -18.49 -6.45 4.83
CA CYS A 58 -17.78 -7.14 5.90
C CYS A 58 -18.73 -7.34 7.08
N PHE A 59 -18.44 -8.33 7.93
CA PHE A 59 -19.26 -8.61 9.11
C PHE A 59 -19.17 -7.51 10.17
N VAL A 60 -18.04 -6.79 10.24
CA VAL A 60 -17.77 -5.75 11.24
C VAL A 60 -17.21 -4.51 10.54
N ALA A 61 -17.90 -3.39 10.66
CA ALA A 61 -17.49 -2.11 10.10
C ALA A 61 -16.39 -1.42 10.96
N PRO A 62 -15.51 -0.60 10.35
CA PRO A 62 -15.47 -0.21 8.93
C PRO A 62 -14.89 -1.31 8.03
N CYS A 63 -15.47 -1.48 6.84
CA CYS A 63 -14.96 -2.44 5.87
C CYS A 63 -13.69 -1.93 5.22
N LEU A 64 -12.62 -2.72 5.33
CA LEU A 64 -11.37 -2.47 4.64
C LEU A 64 -11.52 -2.87 3.16
N PRO A 65 -10.90 -2.13 2.23
CA PRO A 65 -10.88 -2.53 0.84
C PRO A 65 -9.99 -3.74 0.63
N MET A 66 -10.28 -4.47 -0.43
CA MET A 66 -9.44 -5.55 -0.92
C MET A 66 -9.06 -5.30 -2.37
N GLY A 67 -7.91 -5.81 -2.79
CA GLY A 67 -7.54 -5.89 -4.19
C GLY A 67 -8.38 -6.97 -4.88
N PHE A 68 -9.06 -6.57 -5.95
CA PHE A 68 -9.86 -7.45 -6.79
C PHE A 68 -9.38 -7.36 -8.23
N CYS A 69 -9.22 -8.50 -8.90
CA CYS A 69 -8.83 -8.53 -10.30
C CYS A 69 -10.06 -8.34 -11.18
N GLU A 70 -10.09 -7.21 -11.88
CA GLU A 70 -11.13 -6.87 -12.83
C GLU A 70 -10.61 -6.98 -14.26
N LYS A 71 -11.42 -7.54 -15.18
CA LYS A 71 -11.07 -7.60 -16.59
C LYS A 71 -10.87 -6.19 -17.14
N ILE A 72 -9.76 -5.99 -17.84
CA ILE A 72 -9.51 -4.76 -18.58
C ILE A 72 -10.47 -4.76 -19.78
N THR A 73 -11.68 -4.24 -19.58
CA THR A 73 -12.62 -4.01 -20.67
C THR A 73 -12.18 -2.77 -21.44
N SER A 74 -12.25 -2.80 -22.77
CA SER A 74 -11.87 -1.69 -23.67
C SER A 74 -12.61 -0.36 -23.41
N SER A 75 -13.52 -0.29 -22.43
CA SER A 75 -14.21 0.93 -22.02
C SER A 75 -13.40 1.86 -21.12
N SER A 76 -12.22 1.45 -20.65
CA SER A 76 -11.30 2.33 -19.88
C SER A 76 -10.33 3.14 -20.75
N ILE A 77 -10.44 3.02 -22.08
CA ILE A 77 -9.79 3.90 -23.07
C ILE A 77 -10.88 4.82 -23.64
N ILE A 78 -11.16 5.94 -22.97
CA ILE A 78 -11.84 7.10 -23.54
C ILE A 78 -11.15 8.35 -23.02
#